data_AF-A0A5E4S829-F1
#
_entry.id   AF-A0A5E4S829-F1
#
_cell.length_a   1.000
_cell.length_b   1.000
_cell.length_c   1.000
_cell.angle_alpha   90.00
_cell.angle_beta   90.00
_cell.angle_gamma   90.00
#
_symmetry.space_group_name_H-M   'P 1'
#
loop_
_entity.id
_entity.type
_entity.pdbx_description
1 polymer ?
#
loop_
_entity_poly.entity_id
_entity_poly.type
_entity_poly.pdbx_seq_one_letter_code
_entity_poly.pdbx_strand_id
1 'polypeptide(L)'
;MTQLSSLSKSSPIKVPELTLVFWAIKVAATTLGETAGDALSMSLNLGYLASTAIFAVLFAIAVGAQISAKRFHPVIYWTTIVATTTVGTTLADFADRSLGIGYAGGSTILLALVLVSLAIWYCAMGSVSVRSISEPKAEVFYWVTIMFSQTLGTALGDWTADTAGFGYLGAAVLFGGLLALLAIAYYRTNVSRTLLFWAAFILTRPLGAVVGDFLDKPIAHGGLELSRYGASAALVSMMVAVALLFPLKAARSSGH
;
A
#
# COMPACT_ATOMS: atom_id res chain seq x y z
N MET A 1 30.30 -41.62 11.11
CA MET A 1 29.36 -41.28 10.03
C MET A 1 28.60 -40.03 10.42
N THR A 2 28.99 -38.91 9.82
CA THR A 2 28.54 -37.55 10.14
C THR A 2 27.24 -37.27 9.38
N GLN A 3 26.09 -37.23 10.05
CA GLN A 3 24.91 -36.59 9.48
C GLN A 3 24.91 -35.12 9.89
N LEU A 4 25.43 -34.28 9.01
CA LEU A 4 25.15 -32.85 9.00
C LEU A 4 23.67 -32.69 8.67
N SER A 5 22.83 -32.53 9.70
CA SER A 5 21.53 -31.92 9.55
C SER A 5 21.76 -30.51 9.01
N SER A 6 21.48 -30.32 7.72
CA SER A 6 21.37 -28.99 7.14
C SER A 6 20.19 -28.32 7.83
N LEU A 7 20.47 -27.61 8.92
CA LEU A 7 19.61 -26.55 9.42
C LEU A 7 19.46 -25.60 8.23
N SER A 8 18.37 -25.74 7.47
CA SER A 8 17.93 -24.68 6.57
C SER A 8 17.70 -23.49 7.47
N LYS A 9 18.70 -22.58 7.55
CA LYS A 9 18.54 -21.27 8.15
C LYS A 9 17.47 -20.58 7.31
N SER A 10 16.20 -20.76 7.67
CA SER A 10 15.12 -19.95 7.12
C SER A 10 15.43 -18.53 7.58
N SER A 11 15.86 -17.66 6.66
CA SER A 11 16.02 -16.25 6.98
C SER A 11 14.71 -15.72 7.58
N PRO A 12 14.76 -14.87 8.60
CA PRO A 12 13.56 -14.34 9.23
C PRO A 12 12.77 -13.50 8.22
N ILE A 13 11.49 -13.84 8.02
CA ILE A 13 10.57 -13.07 7.19
C ILE A 13 10.32 -11.71 7.88
N LYS A 14 10.54 -10.62 7.14
CA LYS A 14 10.42 -9.24 7.65
C LYS A 14 9.09 -8.57 7.30
N VAL A 15 8.07 -9.36 7.02
CA VAL A 15 6.73 -8.90 6.61
C VAL A 15 5.72 -9.42 7.65
N PRO A 16 4.69 -8.63 8.02
CA PRO A 16 3.70 -9.06 9.00
C PRO A 16 2.91 -10.29 8.56
N GLU A 17 2.36 -10.99 9.54
CA GLU A 17 1.35 -12.02 9.32
C GLU A 17 0.07 -11.42 8.72
N LEU A 18 -0.46 -12.06 7.66
CA LEU A 18 -1.62 -11.59 6.90
C LEU A 18 -2.96 -11.88 7.61
N THR A 19 -3.13 -11.31 8.79
CA THR A 19 -4.35 -11.42 9.61
C THR A 19 -5.39 -10.37 9.21
N LEU A 20 -6.62 -10.46 9.76
CA LEU A 20 -7.61 -9.38 9.61
C LEU A 20 -7.10 -8.05 10.17
N VAL A 21 -6.33 -8.08 11.26
CA VAL A 21 -5.70 -6.89 11.85
C VAL A 21 -4.71 -6.24 10.85
N PHE A 22 -3.94 -7.05 10.13
CA PHE A 22 -3.06 -6.54 9.07
C PHE A 22 -3.85 -5.78 8.01
N TRP A 23 -4.95 -6.34 7.52
CA TRP A 23 -5.77 -5.69 6.49
C TRP A 23 -6.42 -4.41 7.00
N ALA A 24 -6.90 -4.39 8.25
CA ALA A 24 -7.46 -3.18 8.88
C ALA A 24 -6.41 -2.06 8.98
N ILE A 25 -5.21 -2.36 9.48
CA ILE A 25 -4.13 -1.36 9.57
C ILE A 25 -3.66 -0.96 8.16
N LYS A 26 -3.65 -1.88 7.19
CA LYS A 26 -3.28 -1.55 5.80
C LYS A 26 -4.25 -0.54 5.19
N VAL A 27 -5.56 -0.74 5.37
CA VAL A 27 -6.58 0.23 4.92
C VAL A 27 -6.40 1.57 5.65
N ALA A 28 -6.14 1.56 6.96
CA ALA A 28 -5.86 2.77 7.72
C ALA A 28 -4.63 3.52 7.18
N ALA A 29 -3.55 2.79 6.91
CA ALA A 29 -2.30 3.34 6.41
C ALA A 29 -2.44 3.90 4.99
N THR A 30 -3.18 3.21 4.11
CA THR A 30 -3.44 3.71 2.75
C THR A 30 -4.34 4.93 2.74
N THR A 31 -5.32 4.98 3.65
CA THR A 31 -6.17 6.17 3.87
C THR A 31 -5.35 7.34 4.41
N LEU A 32 -4.47 7.09 5.38
CA LEU A 32 -3.57 8.10 5.93
C LEU A 32 -2.62 8.64 4.86
N GLY A 33 -2.12 7.76 3.98
CA GLY A 33 -1.28 8.15 2.87
C GLY A 33 -1.92 9.18 1.95
N GLU A 34 -3.23 9.05 1.73
CA GLU A 34 -4.02 10.01 0.96
C GLU A 34 -4.08 11.36 1.67
N THR A 35 -4.66 11.37 2.88
CA THR A 35 -4.95 12.61 3.62
C THR A 35 -3.67 13.35 4.02
N ALA A 36 -2.58 12.63 4.33
CA ALA A 36 -1.29 13.24 4.65
C ALA A 36 -0.54 13.73 3.40
N GLY A 37 -0.67 13.02 2.28
CA GLY A 37 -0.16 13.45 0.98
C GLY A 37 -0.76 14.80 0.59
N ASP A 38 -2.09 14.85 0.63
CA ASP A 38 -2.91 16.03 0.33
C ASP A 38 -2.73 17.16 1.34
N ALA A 39 -2.51 16.86 2.62
CA ALA A 39 -2.20 17.89 3.62
C ALA A 39 -0.92 18.65 3.27
N LEU A 40 0.12 17.95 2.81
CA LEU A 40 1.39 18.57 2.44
C LEU A 40 1.32 19.26 1.06
N SER A 41 0.70 18.61 0.07
CA SER A 41 0.63 19.13 -1.30
C SER A 41 -0.38 20.26 -1.46
N MET A 42 -1.58 20.11 -0.91
CA MET A 42 -2.70 21.04 -1.11
C MET A 42 -2.85 22.01 0.07
N SER A 43 -2.90 21.52 1.31
CA SER A 43 -3.18 22.41 2.46
C SER A 43 -1.99 23.28 2.86
N LEU A 44 -0.76 22.79 2.70
CA LEU A 44 0.46 23.60 2.86
C LEU A 44 0.91 24.29 1.56
N ASN A 45 0.16 24.14 0.46
CA ASN A 45 0.43 24.75 -0.84
C ASN A 45 1.86 24.51 -1.38
N LEU A 46 2.50 23.39 -1.01
CA LEU A 46 3.82 23.04 -1.55
C LEU A 46 3.74 22.49 -2.98
N GLY A 47 2.55 22.04 -3.41
CA GLY A 47 2.33 21.38 -4.69
C GLY A 47 2.83 19.94 -4.69
N TYR A 48 2.43 19.19 -5.72
CA TYR A 48 2.64 17.75 -5.79
C TYR A 48 4.11 17.36 -5.98
N LEU A 49 4.88 18.09 -6.79
CA LEU A 49 6.29 17.77 -7.06
C LEU A 49 7.18 17.91 -5.81
N ALA A 50 7.07 19.05 -5.11
CA ALA A 50 7.86 19.28 -3.89
C ALA A 50 7.46 18.31 -2.78
N SER A 51 6.16 18.06 -2.61
CA SER A 51 5.66 17.08 -1.63
C SER A 51 6.14 15.66 -1.95
N THR A 52 6.14 15.28 -3.23
CA THR A 52 6.69 14.00 -3.69
C THR A 52 8.16 13.88 -3.35
N ALA A 53 8.97 14.91 -3.58
CA ALA A 53 10.39 14.90 -3.25
C ALA A 53 10.62 14.71 -1.74
N ILE A 54 9.87 15.43 -0.90
CA ILE A 54 9.95 15.31 0.57
C ILE A 54 9.59 13.89 1.01
N PHE A 55 8.44 13.37 0.58
CA PHE A 55 8.02 12.03 0.95
C PHE A 55 8.94 10.95 0.37
N ALA A 56 9.52 11.16 -0.82
CA ALA A 56 10.44 10.22 -1.44
C ALA A 56 11.72 10.07 -0.60
N VAL A 57 12.24 11.17 -0.04
CA VAL A 57 13.37 11.12 0.91
C VAL A 57 12.98 10.37 2.19
N LEU A 58 11.81 10.65 2.76
CA LEU A 58 11.31 9.93 3.95
C LEU A 58 11.13 8.44 3.68
N PHE A 59 10.58 8.08 2.52
CA PHE A 59 10.44 6.71 2.07
C PHE A 59 11.80 6.04 1.87
N ALA A 60 12.77 6.70 1.23
CA ALA A 60 14.12 6.17 1.03
C ALA A 60 14.81 5.83 2.37
N ILE A 61 14.64 6.69 3.38
CA ILE A 61 15.14 6.45 4.74
C ILE A 61 14.42 5.26 5.38
N ALA A 62 13.09 5.24 5.34
CA ALA A 62 12.28 4.19 5.95
C ALA A 62 12.50 2.81 5.31
N VAL A 63 12.59 2.76 3.97
CA VAL A 63 12.86 1.51 3.24
C VAL A 63 14.30 1.05 3.45
N GLY A 64 15.27 1.97 3.52
CA GLY A 64 16.65 1.66 3.87
C GLY A 64 16.77 1.05 5.27
N ALA A 65 16.05 1.61 6.25
CA ALA A 65 15.96 1.06 7.60
C ALA A 65 15.31 -0.33 7.61
N GLN A 66 14.23 -0.53 6.84
CA GLN A 66 13.53 -1.80 6.72
C GLN A 66 14.41 -2.90 6.09
N ILE A 67 15.12 -2.59 5.01
CA ILE A 67 16.04 -3.51 4.33
C ILE A 67 17.22 -3.88 5.25
N SER A 68 17.74 -2.90 5.98
CA SER A 68 18.87 -3.08 6.91
C SER A 68 18.49 -3.84 8.18
N ALA A 69 17.21 -3.86 8.56
CA ALA A 69 16.75 -4.52 9.77
C ALA A 69 16.99 -6.04 9.70
N LYS A 70 17.48 -6.64 10.79
CA LYS A 70 17.78 -8.08 10.83
C LYS A 70 16.56 -8.95 11.19
N ARG A 71 15.49 -8.33 11.68
CA ARG A 71 14.25 -8.97 12.14
C ARG A 71 13.06 -8.09 11.75
N PHE A 72 11.86 -8.66 11.79
CA PHE A 72 10.64 -7.90 11.62
C PHE A 72 10.45 -6.88 12.76
N HIS A 73 10.32 -5.61 12.41
CA HIS A 73 9.94 -4.54 13.31
C HIS A 73 8.63 -3.91 12.82
N PRO A 74 7.51 -4.09 13.55
CA PRO A 74 6.21 -3.59 13.11
C PRO A 74 6.20 -2.08 12.85
N VAL A 75 6.85 -1.30 13.71
CA VAL A 75 6.92 0.16 13.58
C VAL A 75 7.63 0.54 12.28
N ILE A 76 8.80 -0.02 12.02
CA ILE A 76 9.55 0.27 10.79
C ILE A 76 8.72 -0.10 9.56
N TYR A 77 8.14 -1.30 9.53
CA TYR A 77 7.31 -1.74 8.41
C TYR A 77 6.12 -0.81 8.14
N TRP A 78 5.34 -0.48 9.18
CA TRP A 78 4.16 0.37 9.01
C TRP A 78 4.52 1.82 8.68
N THR A 79 5.61 2.35 9.23
CA THR A 79 6.15 3.65 8.81
C THR A 79 6.56 3.63 7.35
N THR A 80 7.24 2.57 6.88
CA THR A 80 7.60 2.44 5.46
C THR A 80 6.35 2.34 4.58
N ILE A 81 5.31 1.62 5.02
CA ILE A 81 4.02 1.54 4.32
C ILE A 81 3.33 2.92 4.24
N VAL A 82 3.29 3.68 5.34
CA VAL A 82 2.72 5.04 5.32
C VAL A 82 3.52 5.95 4.39
N ALA A 83 4.86 5.91 4.48
CA ALA A 83 5.73 6.73 3.64
C ALA A 83 5.57 6.39 2.14
N THR A 84 5.48 5.10 1.77
CA THR A 84 5.24 4.75 0.35
C THR A 84 3.84 5.14 -0.10
N THR A 85 2.83 5.10 0.78
CA THR A 85 1.48 5.55 0.41
C THR A 85 1.42 7.06 0.17
N THR A 86 2.09 7.88 1.00
CA THR A 86 2.13 9.34 0.79
C THR A 86 2.91 9.74 -0.45
N VAL A 87 4.06 9.10 -0.73
CA VAL A 87 4.75 9.26 -2.01
C VAL A 87 3.84 8.86 -3.16
N GLY A 88 3.16 7.72 -3.02
CA GLY A 88 2.23 7.21 -4.03
C GLY A 88 1.16 8.22 -4.40
N THR A 89 0.53 8.84 -3.40
CA THR A 89 -0.48 9.90 -3.57
C THR A 89 0.07 11.06 -4.38
N THR A 90 1.11 11.72 -3.86
CA THR A 90 1.59 12.97 -4.44
C THR A 90 2.20 12.75 -5.82
N LEU A 91 2.78 11.56 -6.07
CA LEU A 91 3.31 11.19 -7.38
C LEU A 91 2.19 10.92 -8.40
N ALA A 92 1.10 10.27 -7.98
CA ALA A 92 -0.06 10.03 -8.83
C ALA A 92 -0.71 11.36 -9.24
N ASP A 93 -0.97 12.23 -8.26
CA ASP A 93 -1.51 13.57 -8.51
C ASP A 93 -0.61 14.42 -9.40
N PHE A 94 0.71 14.35 -9.18
CA PHE A 94 1.66 15.04 -10.04
C PHE A 94 1.55 14.56 -11.50
N ALA A 95 1.51 13.24 -11.71
CA ALA A 95 1.40 12.66 -13.05
C ALA A 95 0.05 13.00 -13.72
N ASP A 96 -1.04 12.82 -13.00
CA ASP A 96 -2.38 12.91 -13.59
C ASP A 96 -2.85 14.35 -13.72
N ARG A 97 -2.60 15.18 -12.70
CA ARG A 97 -3.09 16.56 -12.63
C ARG A 97 -2.06 17.57 -13.13
N SER A 98 -0.79 17.49 -12.69
CA SER A 98 0.24 18.48 -13.07
C SER A 98 0.88 18.23 -14.44
N LEU A 99 1.21 16.98 -14.77
CA LEU A 99 1.74 16.64 -16.10
C LEU A 99 0.64 16.49 -17.16
N GLY A 100 -0.63 16.44 -16.73
CA GLY A 100 -1.78 16.37 -17.64
C GLY A 100 -1.96 15.02 -18.34
N ILE A 101 -1.40 13.95 -17.77
CA ILE A 101 -1.59 12.58 -18.31
C ILE A 101 -3.04 12.13 -18.14
N GLY A 102 -3.73 12.64 -17.11
CA GLY A 102 -5.10 12.30 -16.74
C GLY A 102 -5.22 10.90 -16.13
N TYR A 103 -6.22 10.72 -15.27
CA TYR A 103 -6.31 9.53 -14.42
C TYR A 103 -6.39 8.20 -15.18
N ALA A 104 -7.06 8.16 -16.34
CA ALA A 104 -7.12 6.95 -17.16
C ALA A 104 -5.74 6.58 -17.74
N GLY A 105 -5.00 7.58 -18.22
CA GLY A 105 -3.64 7.41 -18.73
C GLY A 105 -2.66 6.99 -17.64
N GLY A 106 -2.67 7.70 -16.50
CA GLY A 106 -1.83 7.38 -15.35
C GLY A 106 -2.11 6.00 -14.80
N SER A 107 -3.38 5.66 -14.55
CA SER A 107 -3.78 4.33 -14.09
C SER A 107 -3.32 3.22 -15.04
N THR A 108 -3.41 3.43 -16.36
CA THR A 108 -2.98 2.42 -17.35
C THR A 108 -1.46 2.23 -17.33
N ILE A 109 -0.69 3.32 -17.30
CA ILE A 109 0.78 3.28 -17.22
C ILE A 109 1.23 2.62 -15.91
N LEU A 110 0.61 2.99 -14.79
CA LEU A 110 0.95 2.46 -13.47
C LEU A 110 0.57 0.99 -13.33
N LEU A 111 -0.54 0.56 -13.92
CA LEU A 111 -0.89 -0.86 -14.02
C LEU A 111 0.17 -1.64 -14.79
N ALA A 112 0.62 -1.12 -15.94
CA ALA A 112 1.69 -1.73 -16.70
C ALA A 112 2.99 -1.82 -15.89
N LEU A 113 3.36 -0.76 -15.15
CA LEU A 113 4.53 -0.75 -14.28
C LEU A 113 4.44 -1.79 -13.14
N VAL A 114 3.26 -1.95 -12.52
CA VAL A 114 3.04 -3.00 -11.53
C VAL A 114 3.25 -4.38 -12.15
N LEU A 115 2.62 -4.67 -13.29
CA LEU A 115 2.73 -5.97 -13.97
C LEU A 115 4.17 -6.26 -14.42
N VAL A 116 4.86 -5.27 -14.99
CA VAL A 116 6.27 -5.39 -15.39
C VAL A 116 7.16 -5.62 -14.17
N SER A 117 6.95 -4.91 -13.06
CA SER A 117 7.74 -5.11 -11.84
C SER A 117 7.57 -6.52 -11.26
N LEU A 118 6.35 -7.06 -11.26
CA LEU A 118 6.06 -8.43 -10.84
C LEU A 118 6.68 -9.45 -11.80
N ALA A 119 6.61 -9.21 -13.11
CA ALA A 119 7.22 -10.09 -14.11
C ALA A 119 8.75 -10.14 -13.98
N ILE A 120 9.40 -8.97 -13.84
CA ILE A 120 10.85 -8.89 -13.64
C ILE A 120 11.25 -9.59 -12.34
N TRP A 121 10.50 -9.37 -11.25
CA TRP A 121 10.75 -10.05 -9.99
C TRP A 121 10.61 -11.57 -10.14
N TYR A 122 9.56 -12.06 -10.77
CA TYR A 122 9.37 -13.49 -11.04
C TYR A 122 10.52 -14.07 -11.87
N CYS A 123 10.94 -13.40 -12.95
CA CYS A 123 12.05 -13.84 -13.78
C CYS A 123 13.38 -13.85 -13.01
N ALA A 124 13.59 -12.91 -12.08
CA ALA A 124 14.84 -12.79 -11.33
C ALA A 124 14.93 -13.75 -10.12
N MET A 125 13.80 -14.08 -9.50
CA MET A 125 13.75 -14.80 -8.21
C MET A 125 12.95 -16.11 -8.24
N GLY A 126 12.26 -16.41 -9.34
CA GLY A 126 11.39 -17.59 -9.49
C GLY A 126 10.08 -17.54 -8.70
N SER A 127 9.86 -16.50 -7.88
CA SER A 127 8.62 -16.31 -7.11
C SER A 127 8.43 -14.84 -6.73
N VAL A 128 7.17 -14.40 -6.75
CA VAL A 128 6.71 -13.10 -6.21
C VAL A 128 5.98 -13.26 -4.88
N SER A 129 6.19 -14.39 -4.21
CA SER A 129 5.60 -14.66 -2.90
C SER A 129 6.24 -13.76 -1.84
N VAL A 130 5.39 -13.08 -1.08
CA VAL A 130 5.85 -12.24 0.05
C VAL A 130 6.46 -13.08 1.18
N ARG A 131 6.17 -14.39 1.22
CA ARG A 131 6.76 -15.32 2.18
C ARG A 131 8.20 -15.72 1.84
N SER A 132 8.63 -15.56 0.59
CA SER A 132 9.99 -15.87 0.15
C SER A 132 10.93 -14.66 0.18
N ILE A 133 10.52 -13.55 0.80
CA ILE A 133 11.35 -12.36 0.96
C ILE A 133 12.33 -12.59 2.11
N SER A 134 13.46 -13.21 1.78
CA SER A 134 14.51 -13.59 2.73
C SER A 134 15.82 -12.81 2.56
N GLU A 135 15.96 -12.07 1.46
CA GLU A 135 17.19 -11.37 1.09
C GLU A 135 16.94 -9.93 0.60
N PRO A 136 17.93 -9.02 0.74
CA PRO A 136 17.77 -7.62 0.37
C PRO A 136 17.31 -7.39 -1.07
N LYS A 137 17.75 -8.24 -2.01
CA LYS A 137 17.36 -8.15 -3.42
C LYS A 137 15.86 -8.38 -3.62
N ALA A 138 15.28 -9.37 -2.94
CA ALA A 138 13.84 -9.61 -2.95
C ALA A 138 13.06 -8.47 -2.28
N GLU A 139 13.62 -7.86 -1.23
CA GLU A 139 13.01 -6.69 -0.59
C GLU A 139 12.95 -5.48 -1.53
N VAL A 140 13.98 -5.24 -2.34
CA VAL A 140 13.98 -4.16 -3.34
C VAL A 140 12.84 -4.37 -4.34
N PHE A 141 12.69 -5.57 -4.91
CA PHE A 141 11.58 -5.86 -5.83
C PHE A 141 10.22 -5.63 -5.16
N TYR A 142 10.06 -6.13 -3.93
CA TYR A 142 8.84 -5.95 -3.15
C TYR A 142 8.50 -4.47 -2.95
N TRP A 143 9.45 -3.64 -2.53
CA TRP A 143 9.20 -2.22 -2.28
C TRP A 143 8.97 -1.41 -3.56
N VAL A 144 9.64 -1.76 -4.67
CA VAL A 144 9.39 -1.15 -5.99
C VAL A 144 7.97 -1.47 -6.47
N THR A 145 7.56 -2.74 -6.41
CA THR A 145 6.20 -3.15 -6.78
C THR A 145 5.16 -2.48 -5.89
N ILE A 146 5.43 -2.36 -4.58
CA ILE A 146 4.55 -1.64 -3.65
C ILE A 146 4.42 -0.17 -4.03
N MET A 147 5.52 0.50 -4.39
CA MET A 147 5.48 1.91 -4.78
C MET A 147 4.59 2.11 -6.00
N PHE A 148 4.81 1.34 -7.08
CA PHE A 148 3.93 1.41 -8.26
C PHE A 148 2.49 1.07 -7.93
N SER A 149 2.26 0.10 -7.06
CA SER A 149 0.91 -0.24 -6.59
C SER A 149 0.27 0.87 -5.75
N GLN A 150 1.05 1.61 -4.96
CA GLN A 150 0.52 2.72 -4.16
C GLN A 150 0.13 3.90 -5.06
N THR A 151 0.97 4.22 -6.05
CA THR A 151 0.68 5.28 -7.03
C THR A 151 -0.51 4.89 -7.91
N LEU A 152 -0.55 3.64 -8.41
CA LEU A 152 -1.68 3.11 -9.17
C LEU A 152 -2.98 3.28 -8.41
N GLY A 153 -3.00 2.93 -7.13
CA GLY A 153 -4.23 2.95 -6.37
C GLY A 153 -4.80 4.34 -6.15
N THR A 154 -3.98 5.38 -5.99
CA THR A 154 -4.48 6.78 -5.98
C THR A 154 -5.09 7.12 -7.32
N ALA A 155 -4.32 6.99 -8.41
CA ALA A 155 -4.80 7.29 -9.77
C ALA A 155 -6.11 6.56 -10.11
N LEU A 156 -6.19 5.27 -9.76
CA LEU A 156 -7.37 4.44 -10.03
C LEU A 156 -8.55 4.79 -9.11
N GLY A 157 -8.28 5.13 -7.85
CA GLY A 157 -9.29 5.59 -6.89
C GLY A 157 -9.96 6.88 -7.36
N ASP A 158 -9.14 7.88 -7.65
CA ASP A 158 -9.57 9.19 -8.17
C ASP A 158 -10.28 9.06 -9.51
N TRP A 159 -9.74 8.24 -10.42
CA TRP A 159 -10.42 7.95 -11.68
C TRP A 159 -11.83 7.43 -11.46
N THR A 160 -11.98 6.48 -10.53
CA THR A 160 -13.26 5.82 -10.25
C THR A 160 -14.24 6.80 -9.60
N ALA A 161 -13.80 7.55 -8.60
CA ALA A 161 -14.63 8.50 -7.87
C ALA A 161 -15.04 9.69 -8.75
N ASP A 162 -14.08 10.30 -9.45
CA ASP A 162 -14.29 11.56 -10.17
C ASP A 162 -14.73 11.31 -11.62
N THR A 163 -13.84 10.79 -12.45
CA THR A 163 -14.04 10.76 -13.92
C THR A 163 -15.02 9.69 -14.35
N ALA A 164 -15.00 8.52 -13.70
CA ALA A 164 -15.98 7.46 -13.93
C ALA A 164 -17.32 7.73 -13.23
N GLY A 165 -17.38 8.75 -12.36
CA GLY A 165 -18.62 9.27 -11.78
C GLY A 165 -19.24 8.42 -10.68
N PHE A 166 -18.49 7.53 -10.02
CA PHE A 166 -19.02 6.73 -8.90
C PHE A 166 -19.16 7.55 -7.61
N GLY A 167 -18.46 8.68 -7.49
CA GLY A 167 -18.27 9.41 -6.24
C GLY A 167 -17.51 8.59 -5.20
N TYR A 168 -17.14 9.21 -4.08
CA TYR A 168 -16.30 8.56 -3.07
C TYR A 168 -16.98 7.34 -2.42
N LEU A 169 -18.26 7.45 -2.05
CA LEU A 169 -19.02 6.34 -1.46
C LEU A 169 -19.24 5.19 -2.45
N GLY A 170 -19.60 5.50 -3.70
CA GLY A 170 -19.79 4.47 -4.73
C GLY A 170 -18.50 3.73 -5.05
N ALA A 171 -17.39 4.45 -5.15
CA ALA A 171 -16.07 3.85 -5.33
C ALA A 171 -15.64 3.03 -4.10
N ALA A 172 -15.91 3.50 -2.88
CA ALA A 172 -15.62 2.74 -1.65
C ALA A 172 -16.40 1.41 -1.60
N VAL A 173 -17.68 1.42 -1.97
CA VAL A 173 -18.50 0.20 -2.08
C VAL A 173 -17.95 -0.73 -3.16
N LEU A 174 -17.54 -0.20 -4.31
CA LEU A 174 -16.95 -0.98 -5.40
C LEU A 174 -15.67 -1.71 -4.95
N PHE A 175 -14.68 -0.97 -4.45
CA PHE A 175 -13.40 -1.56 -4.04
C PHE A 175 -13.56 -2.46 -2.79
N GLY A 176 -14.40 -2.06 -1.84
CA GLY A 176 -14.76 -2.91 -0.70
C GLY A 176 -15.42 -4.22 -1.11
N GLY A 177 -16.34 -4.16 -2.09
CA GLY A 177 -16.97 -5.34 -2.69
C GLY A 177 -15.98 -6.26 -3.40
N LEU A 178 -15.05 -5.70 -4.19
CA LEU A 178 -13.98 -6.48 -4.83
C LEU A 178 -13.08 -7.17 -3.80
N LEU A 179 -12.71 -6.48 -2.71
CA LEU A 179 -11.96 -7.09 -1.61
C LEU A 179 -12.76 -8.20 -0.90
N ALA A 180 -14.06 -8.01 -0.71
CA ALA A 180 -14.93 -9.05 -0.15
C ALA A 180 -15.00 -10.28 -1.08
N LEU A 181 -15.07 -10.09 -2.40
CA LEU A 181 -15.00 -11.18 -3.38
C LEU A 181 -13.67 -11.92 -3.32
N LEU A 182 -12.55 -11.21 -3.17
CA LEU A 182 -11.23 -11.83 -2.98
C LEU A 182 -11.14 -12.60 -1.66
N ALA A 183 -11.75 -12.09 -0.59
CA ALA A 183 -11.85 -12.82 0.68
C ALA A 183 -12.69 -14.09 0.53
N ILE A 184 -13.83 -14.04 -0.17
CA ILE A 184 -14.64 -15.22 -0.48
C ILE A 184 -13.82 -16.21 -1.31
N ALA A 185 -13.14 -15.76 -2.37
CA ALA A 185 -12.28 -16.60 -3.18
C ALA A 185 -11.17 -17.25 -2.35
N TYR A 186 -10.60 -16.53 -1.39
CA TYR A 186 -9.62 -17.07 -0.44
C TYR A 186 -10.21 -18.23 0.38
N TYR A 187 -11.41 -18.12 0.93
CA TYR A 187 -11.97 -19.19 1.77
C TYR A 187 -12.66 -20.32 0.98
N ARG A 188 -13.09 -20.07 -0.26
CA ARG A 188 -13.94 -20.98 -1.04
C ARG A 188 -13.24 -21.65 -2.22
N THR A 189 -12.03 -21.22 -2.58
CA THR A 189 -11.33 -21.74 -3.77
C THR A 189 -9.87 -22.09 -3.48
N ASN A 190 -9.27 -22.80 -4.43
CA ASN A 190 -7.84 -23.15 -4.45
C ASN A 190 -7.01 -22.20 -5.33
N VAL A 191 -7.50 -20.99 -5.60
CA VAL A 191 -6.74 -19.97 -6.34
C VAL A 191 -5.43 -19.66 -5.60
N SER A 192 -4.38 -19.37 -6.37
CA SER A 192 -3.05 -19.05 -5.83
C SER A 192 -3.11 -17.99 -4.73
N ARG A 193 -2.56 -18.34 -3.56
CA ARG A 193 -2.50 -17.43 -2.39
C ARG A 193 -1.69 -16.18 -2.68
N THR A 194 -0.66 -16.32 -3.51
CA THR A 194 0.18 -15.19 -3.97
C THR A 194 -0.61 -14.26 -4.87
N LEU A 195 -1.41 -14.79 -5.79
CA LEU A 195 -2.26 -13.98 -6.67
C LEU A 195 -3.32 -13.22 -5.86
N LEU A 196 -4.03 -13.91 -4.97
CA LEU A 196 -5.03 -13.29 -4.10
C LEU A 196 -4.42 -12.21 -3.20
N PHE A 197 -3.21 -12.44 -2.68
CA PHE A 197 -2.49 -11.44 -1.91
C PHE A 197 -2.21 -10.18 -2.74
N TRP A 198 -1.63 -10.30 -3.93
CA TRP A 198 -1.30 -9.13 -4.75
C TRP A 198 -2.56 -8.40 -5.21
N ALA A 199 -3.60 -9.12 -5.62
CA ALA A 199 -4.87 -8.52 -5.99
C ALA A 199 -5.48 -7.72 -4.82
N ALA A 200 -5.53 -8.32 -3.62
CA ALA A 200 -6.06 -7.64 -2.44
C ALA A 200 -5.17 -6.46 -2.03
N PHE A 201 -3.85 -6.64 -2.03
CA PHE A 201 -2.90 -5.58 -1.68
C PHE A 201 -3.02 -4.38 -2.62
N ILE A 202 -3.09 -4.62 -3.93
CA ILE A 202 -3.28 -3.57 -4.94
C ILE A 202 -4.63 -2.89 -4.74
N LEU A 203 -5.72 -3.62 -4.52
CA LEU A 203 -7.08 -3.07 -4.35
C LEU A 203 -7.30 -2.35 -3.01
N THR A 204 -6.52 -2.63 -1.97
CA THR A 204 -6.62 -1.85 -0.71
C THR A 204 -6.16 -0.41 -0.86
N ARG A 205 -5.32 -0.10 -1.86
CA ARG A 205 -4.89 1.28 -2.10
C ARG A 205 -5.99 2.16 -2.67
N PRO A 206 -6.66 1.83 -3.80
CA PRO A 206 -7.74 2.67 -4.30
C PRO A 206 -8.88 2.78 -3.30
N LEU A 207 -9.18 1.72 -2.51
CA LEU A 207 -10.10 1.85 -1.38
C LEU A 207 -9.63 2.91 -0.36
N GLY A 208 -8.35 2.88 0.02
CA GLY A 208 -7.80 3.86 0.95
C GLY A 208 -7.83 5.30 0.40
N ALA A 209 -7.52 5.49 -0.88
CA ALA A 209 -7.58 6.79 -1.54
C ALA A 209 -9.01 7.36 -1.50
N VAL A 210 -10.00 6.59 -1.98
CA VAL A 210 -11.40 7.08 -2.01
C VAL A 210 -11.98 7.28 -0.62
N VAL A 211 -11.57 6.48 0.38
CA VAL A 211 -11.97 6.71 1.78
C VAL A 211 -11.26 7.94 2.34
N GLY A 212 -10.00 8.18 2.01
CA GLY A 212 -9.25 9.36 2.46
C GLY A 212 -9.88 10.63 1.95
N ASP A 213 -10.16 10.67 0.66
CA ASP A 213 -10.89 11.77 0.02
C ASP A 213 -12.31 11.93 0.58
N PHE A 214 -13.01 10.82 0.83
CA PHE A 214 -14.32 10.90 1.50
C PHE A 214 -14.22 11.57 2.87
N LEU A 215 -13.16 11.32 3.64
CA LEU A 215 -13.00 11.93 4.96
C LEU A 215 -12.67 13.42 4.87
N ASP A 216 -11.81 13.84 3.93
CA ASP A 216 -11.21 15.19 3.96
C ASP A 216 -11.81 16.22 2.99
N LYS A 217 -12.42 15.80 1.88
CA LYS A 217 -12.94 16.72 0.85
C LYS A 217 -14.23 17.40 1.32
N PRO A 218 -14.59 18.58 0.74
CA PRO A 218 -15.79 19.30 1.12
C PRO A 218 -17.08 18.51 0.90
N ILE A 219 -18.11 18.81 1.70
CA ILE A 219 -19.45 18.21 1.55
C ILE A 219 -20.03 18.44 0.15
N ALA A 220 -19.78 19.62 -0.42
CA ALA A 220 -20.21 19.97 -1.78
C ALA A 220 -19.64 19.05 -2.88
N HIS A 221 -18.54 18.35 -2.60
CA HIS A 221 -17.92 17.37 -3.49
C HIS A 221 -18.17 15.92 -3.03
N GLY A 222 -19.04 15.70 -2.04
CA GLY A 222 -19.40 14.37 -1.55
C GLY A 222 -18.51 13.82 -0.43
N GLY A 223 -17.65 14.65 0.17
CA GLY A 223 -16.84 14.28 1.35
C GLY A 223 -17.48 14.66 2.70
N LEU A 224 -16.75 14.43 3.79
CA LEU A 224 -17.17 14.69 5.18
C LEU A 224 -16.56 15.95 5.79
N GLU A 225 -15.64 16.62 5.09
CA GLU A 225 -15.05 17.89 5.51
C GLU A 225 -14.34 17.83 6.89
N LEU A 226 -13.73 16.67 7.23
CA LEU A 226 -13.02 16.47 8.50
C LEU A 226 -11.68 17.25 8.60
N SER A 227 -11.33 18.02 7.56
CA SER A 227 -10.01 18.58 7.29
C SER A 227 -8.93 17.51 7.13
N ARG A 228 -7.93 17.79 6.27
CA ARG A 228 -6.84 16.84 6.00
C ARG A 228 -6.00 16.52 7.24
N TYR A 229 -5.77 17.52 8.09
CA TYR A 229 -5.06 17.34 9.36
C TYR A 229 -5.87 16.53 10.36
N GLY A 230 -7.18 16.81 10.49
CA GLY A 230 -8.08 16.08 11.38
C GLY A 230 -8.21 14.61 10.99
N ALA A 231 -8.44 14.34 9.70
CA ALA A 231 -8.50 12.98 9.16
C ALA A 231 -7.17 12.22 9.39
N SER A 232 -6.03 12.85 9.08
CA SER A 232 -4.70 12.25 9.30
C SER A 232 -4.45 11.95 10.78
N ALA A 233 -4.78 12.87 11.69
CA ALA A 233 -4.60 12.67 13.13
C ALA A 233 -5.47 11.52 13.67
N ALA A 234 -6.72 11.40 13.19
CA ALA A 234 -7.60 10.30 13.57
C ALA A 234 -7.06 8.94 13.09
N LEU A 235 -6.57 8.87 11.85
CA LEU A 235 -6.02 7.64 11.27
C LEU A 235 -4.72 7.20 11.96
N VAL A 236 -3.81 8.14 12.26
CA VAL A 236 -2.61 7.85 13.06
C VAL A 236 -3.01 7.33 14.44
N SER A 237 -3.95 7.99 15.11
CA SER A 237 -4.42 7.58 16.43
C SER A 237 -5.01 6.17 16.42
N MET A 238 -5.81 5.84 15.38
CA MET A 238 -6.35 4.50 15.18
C MET A 238 -5.25 3.46 14.95
N MET A 239 -4.27 3.75 14.09
CA MET A 239 -3.15 2.84 13.84
C MET A 239 -2.33 2.55 15.10
N VAL A 240 -2.06 3.60 15.91
CA VAL A 240 -1.36 3.46 17.20
C VAL A 240 -2.19 2.62 18.17
N ALA A 241 -3.49 2.90 18.31
CA ALA A 241 -4.38 2.13 19.18
C ALA A 241 -4.40 0.64 18.79
N VAL A 242 -4.55 0.32 17.50
CA VAL A 242 -4.55 -1.08 17.04
C VAL A 242 -3.18 -1.74 17.29
N ALA A 243 -2.07 -1.04 17.05
CA ALA A 243 -0.74 -1.57 17.30
C ALA A 243 -0.45 -1.85 18.79
N LEU A 244 -1.06 -1.08 19.70
CA LEU A 244 -0.97 -1.30 21.15
C LEU A 244 -1.90 -2.44 21.63
N LEU A 245 -3.09 -2.57 21.02
CA LEU A 245 -4.09 -3.55 21.42
C LEU A 245 -3.82 -4.95 20.84
N PHE A 246 -3.17 -5.04 19.67
CA PHE A 246 -2.96 -6.31 18.97
C PHE A 246 -1.47 -6.55 18.67
N PRO A 247 -0.90 -7.70 19.07
CA PRO A 247 0.50 -8.00 18.80
C PRO A 247 0.72 -8.25 17.30
N LEU A 248 1.41 -7.32 16.64
CA LEU A 248 1.79 -7.44 15.23
C LEU A 248 3.00 -8.37 15.09
N LYS A 249 2.74 -9.61 14.67
CA LYS A 249 3.76 -10.67 14.53
C LYS A 249 4.27 -10.77 13.10
N ALA A 250 5.50 -11.27 12.96
CA ALA A 250 6.08 -11.61 11.67
C ALA A 250 5.33 -12.78 11.03
N ALA A 251 5.25 -12.80 9.70
CA ALA A 251 4.75 -13.94 8.96
C ALA A 251 5.64 -15.17 9.23
N ARG A 252 5.00 -16.33 9.37
CA ARG A 252 5.71 -17.60 9.54
C ARG A 252 6.11 -18.14 8.17
N SER A 253 7.31 -18.68 8.07
CA SER A 253 7.70 -19.53 6.94
C SER A 253 6.78 -20.75 6.97
N SER A 254 5.90 -20.88 5.98
CA SER A 254 5.14 -22.11 5.81
C SER A 254 6.08 -23.16 5.26
N GLY A 255 6.46 -24.11 6.11
CA GLY A 255 6.96 -25.39 5.63
C GLY A 255 5.82 -26.12 4.93
N HIS A 256 6.03 -26.35 3.62
CA HIS A 256 5.22 -27.12 2.68
C HIS A 256 3.89 -26.49 2.24
#